data_AF-I7D363-F1
#
_entry.id   AF-I7D363-F1
#
_cell.length_a   1.000
_cell.length_b   1.000
_cell.length_c   1.000
_cell.angle_alpha   90.00
_cell.angle_beta   90.00
_cell.angle_gamma   90.00
#
_symmetry.space_group_name_H-M   'P 1'
#
loop_
_entity.id
_entity.type
_entity.pdbx_description
1 polymer ?
#
loop_
_entity_poly.entity_id
_entity_poly.type
_entity_poly.pdbx_seq_one_letter_code
_entity_poly.pdbx_strand_id
1 'polypeptide(L)'
;MEKLIEDFKYLKVANKAEVTKEVRKSAFLEVYTVLKSELLQDPLVQFTKESRQWVERMLDYNVPGGKLNRGLSVVDSYLLLKEGKDSTEEEFFLATALGWCVEWAQAAALILDDIMDSSHMRRGRP
;
A
#
# COMPACT_ATOMS: atom_id res chain seq x y z
N MET A 1 -0.69 7.27 -14.02
CA MET A 1 -2.03 7.80 -13.67
C MET A 1 -3.09 7.20 -14.58
N GLU A 2 -2.96 7.25 -15.91
CA GLU A 2 -3.93 6.64 -16.85
C GLU A 2 -4.13 5.12 -16.66
N LYS A 3 -3.05 4.35 -16.45
CA LYS A 3 -3.14 2.92 -16.16
C LYS A 3 -3.89 2.62 -14.86
N LEU A 4 -3.56 3.36 -13.79
CA LEU A 4 -4.28 3.39 -12.51
C LEU A 4 -5.79 3.63 -12.74
N ILE A 5 -6.12 4.59 -13.60
CA ILE A 5 -7.51 4.98 -13.91
C ILE A 5 -8.24 3.86 -14.65
N GLU A 6 -7.60 3.16 -15.59
CA GLU A 6 -8.20 1.99 -16.25
C GLU A 6 -8.42 0.82 -15.28
N ASP A 7 -7.42 0.52 -14.45
CA ASP A 7 -7.50 -0.55 -13.45
C ASP A 7 -8.56 -0.25 -12.37
N PHE A 8 -8.70 1.03 -11.96
CA PHE A 8 -9.78 1.49 -11.08
C PHE A 8 -11.17 1.47 -11.74
N LYS A 9 -11.27 1.77 -13.03
CA LYS A 9 -12.53 1.58 -13.77
C LYS A 9 -12.92 0.11 -13.83
N TYR A 10 -11.96 -0.80 -14.01
CA TYR A 10 -12.21 -2.24 -13.98
C TYR A 10 -12.76 -2.73 -12.63
N LEU A 11 -12.20 -2.21 -11.52
CA LEU A 11 -12.70 -2.48 -10.17
C LEU A 11 -14.13 -1.99 -9.91
N LYS A 12 -14.57 -0.93 -10.61
CA LYS A 12 -15.94 -0.39 -10.53
C LYS A 12 -16.94 -1.14 -11.41
N VAL A 13 -16.50 -1.69 -12.54
CA VAL A 13 -17.37 -2.35 -13.53
C VAL A 13 -17.60 -3.82 -13.20
N ALA A 14 -16.64 -4.48 -12.56
CA ALA A 14 -16.81 -5.85 -12.09
C ALA A 14 -17.82 -5.90 -10.94
N ASN A 15 -18.79 -6.81 -11.06
CA ASN A 15 -19.76 -7.11 -10.01
C ASN A 15 -19.00 -7.41 -8.69
N LYS A 16 -19.51 -7.00 -7.52
CA LYS A 16 -18.84 -7.18 -6.20
C LYS A 16 -18.38 -8.64 -5.93
N ALA A 17 -18.94 -9.61 -6.65
CA ALA A 17 -18.60 -11.03 -6.60
C ALA A 17 -17.45 -11.48 -7.54
N GLU A 18 -17.05 -10.68 -8.54
CA GLU A 18 -16.10 -11.07 -9.60
C GLU A 18 -14.73 -10.38 -9.53
N VAL A 19 -14.56 -9.36 -8.69
CA VAL A 19 -13.22 -8.80 -8.48
C VAL A 19 -12.38 -9.80 -7.69
N THR A 20 -11.50 -10.49 -8.41
CA THR A 20 -10.58 -11.45 -7.81
C THR A 20 -9.67 -10.79 -6.78
N LYS A 21 -9.23 -11.57 -5.80
CA LYS A 21 -8.30 -11.12 -4.77
C LYS A 21 -7.01 -10.56 -5.39
N GLU A 22 -6.62 -11.13 -6.52
CA GLU A 22 -5.44 -10.80 -7.31
C GLU A 22 -5.54 -9.39 -7.92
N VAL A 23 -6.69 -9.04 -8.52
CA VAL A 23 -6.93 -7.71 -9.10
C VAL A 23 -6.92 -6.64 -8.01
N ARG A 24 -7.59 -6.87 -6.88
CA ARG A 24 -7.56 -5.94 -5.73
C ARG A 24 -6.16 -5.74 -5.19
N LYS A 25 -5.39 -6.84 -5.06
CA LYS A 25 -4.01 -6.77 -4.61
C LYS A 25 -3.14 -5.98 -5.59
N SER A 26 -3.36 -6.12 -6.89
CA SER A 26 -2.64 -5.35 -7.91
C SER A 26 -2.92 -3.85 -7.77
N ALA A 27 -4.19 -3.44 -7.72
CA ALA A 27 -4.56 -2.04 -7.54
C ALA A 27 -4.04 -1.46 -6.23
N PHE A 28 -4.06 -2.25 -5.14
CA PHE A 28 -3.47 -1.86 -3.87
C PHE A 28 -1.95 -1.59 -4.03
N LEU A 29 -1.21 -2.48 -4.69
CA LEU A 29 0.22 -2.32 -4.98
C LEU A 29 0.53 -1.13 -5.89
N GLU A 30 -0.36 -0.78 -6.79
CA GLU A 30 -0.18 0.38 -7.66
C GLU A 30 -0.24 1.70 -6.88
N VAL A 31 -1.16 1.82 -5.92
CA VAL A 31 -1.21 3.00 -5.04
C VAL A 31 0.07 3.17 -4.23
N TYR A 32 0.73 2.08 -3.81
CA TYR A 32 2.05 2.17 -3.16
C TYR A 32 3.09 2.89 -4.04
N THR A 33 3.09 2.65 -5.35
CA THR A 33 4.04 3.31 -6.25
C THR A 33 3.83 4.82 -6.28
N VAL A 34 2.57 5.27 -6.21
CA VAL A 34 2.20 6.69 -6.13
C VAL A 34 2.66 7.28 -4.80
N LEU A 35 2.28 6.66 -3.68
CA LEU A 35 2.63 7.15 -2.34
C LEU A 35 4.14 7.18 -2.09
N LYS A 36 4.87 6.16 -2.55
CA LYS A 36 6.34 6.13 -2.48
C LYS A 36 6.94 7.28 -3.28
N SER A 37 6.44 7.50 -4.49
CA SER A 37 6.91 8.59 -5.36
C SER A 37 6.69 9.96 -4.73
N GLU A 38 5.51 10.18 -4.14
CA GLU A 38 5.16 11.41 -3.41
C GLU A 38 6.06 11.61 -2.19
N LEU A 39 6.27 10.58 -1.37
CA LEU A 39 7.13 10.66 -0.20
C LEU A 39 8.58 11.03 -0.57
N LEU A 40 9.12 10.43 -1.63
CA LEU A 40 10.50 10.70 -2.08
C LEU A 40 10.68 12.09 -2.71
N GLN A 41 9.57 12.77 -3.01
CA GLN A 41 9.50 14.12 -3.57
C GLN A 41 8.96 15.15 -2.58
N ASP A 42 8.74 14.77 -1.32
CA ASP A 42 8.18 15.64 -0.29
C ASP A 42 9.05 16.91 -0.12
N PRO A 43 8.50 18.12 -0.34
CA PRO A 43 9.27 19.36 -0.24
C PRO A 43 9.69 19.69 1.19
N LEU A 44 9.07 19.07 2.20
CA LEU A 44 9.46 19.22 3.61
C LEU A 44 10.74 18.47 3.95
N VAL A 45 11.15 17.51 3.10
CA VAL A 45 12.36 16.71 3.30
C VAL A 45 13.43 17.08 2.29
N GLN A 46 14.54 17.61 2.78
CA GLN A 46 15.70 17.91 1.94
C GLN A 46 16.52 16.65 1.67
N PHE A 47 16.11 15.89 0.66
CA PHE A 47 16.86 14.72 0.21
C PHE A 47 18.11 15.09 -0.57
N THR A 48 19.27 14.59 -0.15
CA THR A 48 20.37 14.33 -1.08
C THR A 48 20.03 13.17 -2.02
N LYS A 49 20.77 13.02 -3.11
CA LYS A 49 20.58 11.89 -4.03
C LYS A 49 20.74 10.54 -3.31
N GLU A 50 21.74 10.45 -2.45
CA GLU A 50 22.10 9.25 -1.69
C GLU A 50 21.01 8.89 -0.68
N SER A 51 20.51 9.87 0.08
CA SER A 51 19.45 9.64 1.07
C SER A 51 18.12 9.27 0.41
N ARG A 52 17.76 9.88 -0.74
CA ARG A 52 16.57 9.48 -1.52
C ARG A 52 16.66 8.02 -1.96
N GLN A 53 17.78 7.63 -2.56
CA GLN A 53 17.99 6.24 -3.01
C GLN A 53 18.00 5.26 -1.84
N TRP A 54 18.54 5.67 -0.69
CA TRP A 54 18.50 4.85 0.51
C TRP A 54 17.06 4.62 1.00
N VAL A 55 16.26 5.69 1.13
CA VAL A 55 14.86 5.59 1.56
C VAL A 55 14.04 4.78 0.58
N GLU A 56 14.21 4.97 -0.72
CA GLU A 56 13.52 4.18 -1.75
C GLU A 56 13.78 2.67 -1.57
N ARG A 57 15.05 2.27 -1.43
CA ARG A 57 15.40 0.87 -1.19
C ARG A 57 14.86 0.35 0.14
N MET A 58 14.93 1.15 1.19
CA MET A 58 14.42 0.80 2.51
C MET A 58 12.90 0.54 2.47
N LEU A 59 12.15 1.40 1.78
CA LEU A 59 10.70 1.23 1.60
C LEU A 59 10.41 -0.06 0.83
N ASP A 60 11.04 -0.27 -0.33
CA ASP A 60 10.79 -1.46 -1.17
C ASP A 60 11.23 -2.77 -0.50
N TYR A 61 12.18 -2.72 0.43
CA TYR A 61 12.62 -3.89 1.18
C TYR A 61 11.63 -4.27 2.30
N ASN A 62 11.20 -3.28 3.08
CA ASN A 62 10.51 -3.53 4.34
C ASN A 62 8.99 -3.46 4.24
N VAL A 63 8.46 -2.62 3.32
CA VAL A 63 7.03 -2.33 3.26
C VAL A 63 6.27 -3.40 2.45
N PRO A 64 6.50 -3.56 1.14
CA PRO A 64 5.83 -4.61 0.38
C PRO A 64 6.44 -5.99 0.68
N GLY A 65 5.75 -7.06 0.26
CA GLY A 65 6.21 -8.45 0.45
C GLY A 65 5.55 -9.20 1.61
N GLY A 66 4.71 -8.51 2.40
CA GLY A 66 3.79 -9.16 3.33
C GLY A 66 2.56 -9.77 2.63
N LYS A 67 1.63 -10.32 3.43
CA LYS A 67 0.32 -10.78 2.93
C LYS A 67 -0.63 -9.63 2.59
N LEU A 68 -0.33 -8.40 3.06
CA LEU A 68 -1.12 -7.17 2.88
C LEU A 68 -2.54 -7.25 3.48
N ASN A 69 -2.79 -8.22 4.37
CA ASN A 69 -4.12 -8.44 4.92
C ASN A 69 -4.63 -7.23 5.71
N ARG A 70 -3.75 -6.52 6.45
CA ARG A 70 -4.20 -5.41 7.31
C ARG A 70 -4.60 -4.21 6.45
N GLY A 71 -3.79 -3.87 5.45
CA GLY A 71 -4.08 -2.80 4.50
C GLY A 71 -5.32 -3.10 3.66
N LEU A 72 -5.45 -4.31 3.12
CA LEU A 72 -6.63 -4.73 2.35
C LEU A 72 -7.91 -4.72 3.21
N SER A 73 -7.83 -5.09 4.49
CA SER A 73 -8.97 -5.02 5.40
C SER A 73 -9.51 -3.60 5.59
N VAL A 74 -8.68 -2.56 5.48
CA VAL A 74 -9.17 -1.16 5.54
C VAL A 74 -10.07 -0.86 4.34
N VAL A 75 -9.63 -1.22 3.14
CA VAL A 75 -10.40 -1.03 1.89
C VAL A 75 -11.69 -1.84 1.93
N ASP A 76 -11.60 -3.12 2.27
CA ASP A 76 -12.77 -4.01 2.34
C ASP A 76 -13.78 -3.51 3.39
N SER A 77 -13.31 -3.07 4.57
CA SER A 77 -14.20 -2.52 5.61
C SER A 77 -14.88 -1.23 5.15
N TYR A 78 -14.16 -0.34 4.48
CA TYR A 78 -14.73 0.88 3.93
C TYR A 78 -15.85 0.58 2.92
N LEU A 79 -15.61 -0.34 1.99
CA LEU A 79 -16.61 -0.74 0.97
C LEU A 79 -17.84 -1.44 1.57
N LEU A 80 -17.67 -2.17 2.68
CA LEU A 80 -18.77 -2.77 3.44
C LEU A 80 -19.60 -1.70 4.17
N LEU A 81 -18.93 -0.74 4.82
CA LEU A 81 -19.58 0.37 5.54
C LEU A 81 -20.33 1.33 4.61
N LYS A 82 -20.02 1.34 3.31
CA LYS A 82 -20.79 2.07 2.29
C LYS A 82 -22.15 1.42 1.98
N GLU A 83 -22.47 0.26 2.56
CA GLU A 83 -23.79 -0.40 2.47
C GLU A 83 -24.27 -0.61 1.03
N GLY A 84 -23.36 -0.95 0.12
CA GLY A 84 -23.72 -1.17 -1.29
C GLY A 84 -23.75 0.08 -2.17
N LYS A 85 -23.55 1.27 -1.61
CA LYS A 85 -23.33 2.49 -2.40
C LYS A 85 -22.00 2.43 -3.14
N ASP A 86 -21.98 2.97 -4.36
CA ASP A 86 -20.76 3.07 -5.13
C ASP A 86 -19.71 3.95 -4.43
N SER A 87 -18.45 3.53 -4.50
CA SER A 87 -17.32 4.35 -4.09
C SER A 87 -16.81 5.15 -5.28
N THR A 88 -16.54 6.44 -5.05
CA THR A 88 -15.81 7.27 -6.00
C THR A 88 -14.36 6.80 -6.12
N GLU A 89 -13.66 7.25 -7.16
CA GLU A 89 -12.22 6.98 -7.33
C GLU A 89 -11.40 7.56 -6.18
N GLU A 90 -11.74 8.79 -5.76
CA GLU A 90 -11.09 9.47 -4.65
C GLU A 90 -11.28 8.72 -3.33
N GLU A 91 -12.51 8.31 -3.01
CA GLU A 91 -12.81 7.52 -1.82
C GLU A 91 -12.02 6.20 -1.78
N PHE A 92 -11.93 5.50 -2.91
CA PHE A 92 -11.16 4.26 -3.00
C PHE A 92 -9.65 4.53 -2.81
N PHE A 93 -9.12 5.58 -3.44
CA PHE A 93 -7.73 5.97 -3.30
C PHE A 93 -7.40 6.30 -1.85
N LEU A 94 -8.23 7.11 -1.17
CA LEU A 94 -8.04 7.48 0.24
C LEU A 94 -8.11 6.27 1.17
N ALA A 95 -9.07 5.36 0.97
CA ALA A 95 -9.15 4.12 1.75
C ALA A 95 -7.91 3.25 1.54
N THR A 96 -7.40 3.17 0.31
CA THR A 96 -6.19 2.43 -0.03
C THR A 96 -4.94 3.08 0.58
N ALA A 97 -4.84 4.41 0.54
CA ALA A 97 -3.75 5.15 1.16
C ALA A 97 -3.71 4.94 2.67
N LEU A 98 -4.87 4.97 3.34
CA LEU A 98 -4.97 4.62 4.75
C LEU A 98 -4.55 3.16 5.01
N GLY A 99 -4.93 2.23 4.14
CA GLY A 99 -4.46 0.85 4.18
C GLY A 99 -2.93 0.75 4.10
N TRP A 100 -2.28 1.56 3.27
CA TRP A 100 -0.82 1.62 3.21
C TRP A 100 -0.19 2.24 4.45
N CYS A 101 -0.82 3.24 5.07
CA CYS A 101 -0.35 3.76 6.37
C CYS A 101 -0.32 2.65 7.44
N VAL A 102 -1.31 1.75 7.44
CA VAL A 102 -1.33 0.59 8.35
C VAL A 102 -0.18 -0.38 8.04
N GLU A 103 0.08 -0.68 6.77
CA GLU A 103 1.21 -1.56 6.38
C GLU A 103 2.57 -0.90 6.66
N TRP A 104 2.71 0.43 6.54
CA TRP A 104 3.91 1.18 6.94
C TRP A 104 4.16 1.12 8.45
N ALA A 105 3.11 1.37 9.24
CA ALA A 105 3.21 1.25 10.70
C ALA A 105 3.60 -0.18 11.11
N GLN A 106 3.04 -1.18 10.44
CA GLN A 106 3.38 -2.59 10.66
C GLN A 106 4.83 -2.91 10.27
N ALA A 107 5.32 -2.38 9.15
CA ALA A 107 6.72 -2.56 8.73
C ALA A 107 7.68 -1.91 9.73
N ALA A 108 7.40 -0.69 10.21
CA ALA A 108 8.20 -0.03 11.22
C ALA A 108 8.27 -0.85 12.53
N ALA A 109 7.14 -1.40 12.99
CA ALA A 109 7.10 -2.26 14.16
C ALA A 109 7.92 -3.55 13.97
N LEU A 110 7.86 -4.19 12.79
CA LEU A 110 8.64 -5.39 12.50
C LEU A 110 10.15 -5.13 12.47
N ILE A 111 10.59 -3.99 11.91
CA ILE A 111 12.01 -3.65 11.90
C ILE A 111 12.54 -3.53 13.34
N LEU A 112 11.78 -2.86 14.21
CA LEU A 112 12.15 -2.71 15.62
C LEU A 112 12.14 -4.06 16.34
N ASP A 113 11.12 -4.89 16.11
CA ASP A 113 11.00 -6.27 16.62
C ASP A 113 12.20 -7.14 16.24
N ASP A 114 12.58 -7.13 14.96
CA ASP A 114 13.71 -7.92 14.46
C ASP A 114 15.04 -7.53 15.12
N ILE A 115 15.24 -6.23 15.41
CA ILE A 115 16.41 -5.74 16.14
C ILE A 115 16.39 -6.17 17.60
N MET A 116 15.25 -6.03 18.29
CA MET A 116 15.11 -6.39 19.71
C MET A 116 15.32 -7.90 19.93
N ASP A 117 14.79 -8.72 19.03
CA ASP A 117 14.85 -10.18 19.13
C ASP A 117 16.10 -10.79 18.48
N SER A 118 16.96 -9.96 17.87
CA SER A 118 18.09 -10.44 17.06
C SER A 118 17.67 -11.45 15.98
N SER A 119 16.51 -11.22 15.37
CA SER A 119 15.97 -12.08 14.32
C SER A 119 16.83 -12.01 13.07
N HIS A 120 17.08 -13.16 12.45
CA HIS A 120 17.92 -13.25 11.24
C HIS A 120 17.15 -13.14 9.92
N MET A 121 15.84 -13.36 9.93
CA MET A 121 15.05 -13.48 8.70
C MET A 121 13.64 -12.92 8.90
N ARG A 122 13.19 -12.13 7.92
CA ARG A 122 11.80 -11.63 7.84
C ARG A 122 11.30 -11.71 6.41
N ARG A 123 10.08 -12.23 6.23
CA ARG A 123 9.42 -12.37 4.90
C ARG A 123 10.30 -13.10 3.86
N GLY A 124 11.09 -14.08 4.31
CA GLY A 124 11.98 -14.88 3.48
C GLY A 124 13.24 -14.15 3.00
N ARG A 125 13.55 -12.99 3.60
CA ARG A 125 14.76 -12.21 3.34
C ARG A 125 15.49 -11.94 4.66
N PRO A 126 16.81 -11.67 4.63
CA PRO A 126 17.57 -11.27 5.82
C PRO A 126 17.00 -10.02 6.50
#